data_AF-A0A7C4Z8H1-F1
#
_entry.id   AF-A0A7C4Z8H1-F1
#
_cell.length_a   1.000
_cell.length_b   1.000
_cell.length_c   1.000
_cell.angle_alpha   90.00
_cell.angle_beta   90.00
_cell.angle_gamma   90.00
#
_symmetry.space_group_name_H-M   'P 1'
#
loop_
_entity.id
_entity.type
_entity.pdbx_description
1 polymer ?
#
loop_
_entity_poly.entity_id
_entity_poly.type
_entity_poly.pdbx_seq_one_letter_code
_entity_poly.pdbx_strand_id
1 'polypeptide(L)'
;MPWHVGIDEAGYGPNLGPFVMTLAALRCPHPAEADLWQLLKSCIRRAEDRPDGRLIVADSKCVHASAQGPGSLEANVLPFLSQDCSAKLGRPASLADLWSRHCITPRADWQREPWSEPDLQIPAAHSDPEGVTRAALRLQEALAAARVEEISFRCVVVFPLEFNRLLAQHGSKAAVTQAAFLRLLANLPKSDETAAISRLAVDKHGGRHYYYELLQEALHP
;
A
#
# COMPACT_ATOMS: atom_id res chain seq x y z
N MET A 1 0.70 12.65 17.33
CA MET A 1 1.65 11.77 16.62
C MET A 1 1.45 11.96 15.13
N PRO A 2 2.49 12.38 14.38
CA PRO A 2 2.36 12.65 12.96
C PRO A 2 2.27 11.37 12.12
N TRP A 3 1.77 11.52 10.89
CA TRP A 3 1.78 10.45 9.90
C TRP A 3 3.10 10.43 9.12
N HIS A 4 3.63 9.22 8.93
CA HIS A 4 4.65 8.89 7.95
C HIS A 4 3.98 8.11 6.83
N VAL A 5 4.08 8.62 5.60
CA VAL A 5 3.35 8.09 4.45
C VAL A 5 4.35 7.65 3.38
N GLY A 6 4.18 6.43 2.88
CA GLY A 6 4.84 5.89 1.70
C GLY A 6 3.83 5.69 0.57
N ILE A 7 4.21 6.03 -0.67
CA ILE A 7 3.42 5.77 -1.87
C ILE A 7 4.30 5.08 -2.92
N ASP A 8 3.76 4.03 -3.52
CA ASP A 8 4.41 3.22 -4.56
C ASP A 8 3.37 2.69 -5.55
N GLU A 9 3.81 2.19 -6.70
CA GLU A 9 2.97 1.71 -7.78
C GLU A 9 3.35 0.32 -8.33
N ALA A 10 2.39 -0.30 -9.01
CA ALA A 10 2.58 -1.50 -9.79
C ALA A 10 1.76 -1.44 -11.09
N GLY A 11 2.21 -2.14 -12.13
CA GLY A 11 1.48 -2.24 -13.40
C GLY A 11 1.67 -1.06 -14.36
N TYR A 12 2.66 -0.19 -14.15
CA TYR A 12 2.91 0.94 -15.08
C TYR A 12 3.59 0.53 -16.40
N GLY A 13 4.48 -0.47 -16.33
CA GLY A 13 5.27 -0.95 -17.47
C GLY A 13 4.53 -1.89 -18.43
N PRO A 14 3.78 -2.89 -17.94
CA PRO A 14 3.04 -3.83 -18.79
C PRO A 14 2.05 -3.17 -19.75
N ASN A 15 1.75 -3.85 -20.87
CA ASN A 15 0.76 -3.41 -21.86
C ASN A 15 -0.69 -3.70 -21.44
N LEU A 16 -0.88 -4.63 -20.51
CA LEU A 16 -2.19 -5.12 -20.06
C LEU A 16 -2.26 -5.09 -18.54
N GLY A 17 -3.49 -5.11 -18.05
CA GLY A 17 -3.82 -5.14 -16.63
C GLY A 17 -4.19 -3.77 -16.10
N PRO A 18 -4.52 -3.69 -14.80
CA PRO A 18 -4.69 -2.41 -14.15
C PRO A 18 -3.34 -1.82 -13.75
N PHE A 19 -3.29 -0.49 -13.69
CA PHE A 19 -2.28 0.23 -12.92
C PHE A 19 -2.76 0.37 -11.47
N VAL A 20 -1.92 0.10 -10.49
CA VAL A 20 -2.25 0.22 -9.07
C VAL A 20 -1.27 1.17 -8.40
N MET A 21 -1.77 2.10 -7.61
CA MET A 21 -0.96 2.96 -6.74
C MET A 21 -1.48 2.82 -5.31
N THR A 22 -0.58 2.57 -4.37
CA THR A 22 -0.92 2.30 -2.98
C THR A 22 -0.22 3.28 -2.06
N LEU A 23 -0.98 3.80 -1.11
CA LEU A 23 -0.52 4.56 0.02
C LEU A 23 -0.49 3.66 1.26
N ALA A 24 0.63 3.71 2.00
CA ALA A 24 0.79 3.14 3.32
C ALA A 24 1.10 4.26 4.31
N ALA A 25 0.27 4.45 5.34
CA ALA A 25 0.43 5.48 6.35
C ALA A 25 0.58 4.86 7.73
N LEU A 26 1.59 5.30 8.48
CA LEU A 26 1.85 4.88 9.86
C LEU A 26 1.85 6.11 10.77
N ARG A 27 1.11 6.05 11.88
CA ARG A 27 1.06 7.11 12.89
C ARG A 27 2.14 6.87 13.93
N CYS A 28 3.22 7.65 13.84
CA CYS A 28 4.46 7.39 14.58
C CYS A 28 4.67 8.40 15.72
N PRO A 29 5.39 8.04 16.80
CA PRO A 29 5.76 8.99 17.83
C PRO A 29 6.72 10.05 17.27
N HIS A 30 6.68 11.27 17.81
CA HIS A 30 7.69 12.28 17.51
C HIS A 30 9.08 11.82 17.99
N PRO A 31 10.18 12.16 17.29
CA PRO A 31 10.28 13.16 16.21
C PRO A 31 10.07 12.59 14.79
N ALA A 32 9.83 13.49 13.83
CA ALA A 32 9.57 13.23 12.41
C ALA A 32 10.65 12.40 11.66
N GLU A 33 11.79 12.14 12.31
CA GLU A 33 12.93 11.39 11.78
C GLU A 33 12.99 9.93 12.28
N ALA A 34 11.96 9.46 12.97
CA ALA A 34 11.91 8.08 13.45
C ALA A 34 12.14 7.08 12.31
N ASP A 35 13.29 6.38 12.36
CA ASP A 35 13.62 5.34 11.39
C ASP A 35 12.80 4.08 11.68
N LEU A 36 11.74 3.88 10.90
CA LEU A 36 10.87 2.71 10.98
C LEU A 36 11.65 1.40 10.83
N TRP A 37 12.78 1.39 10.12
CA TRP A 37 13.64 0.21 10.06
C TRP A 37 14.23 -0.14 11.41
N GLN A 38 14.70 0.86 12.16
CA GLN A 38 15.25 0.63 13.50
C GLN A 38 14.15 0.32 14.52
N LEU A 39 13.01 1.00 14.43
CA LEU A 39 11.88 0.80 15.34
C LEU A 39 11.28 -0.60 15.20
N LEU A 40 11.15 -1.10 13.97
CA LEU A 40 10.49 -2.37 13.68
C LEU A 40 11.48 -3.53 13.43
N LYS A 41 12.79 -3.33 13.65
CA LYS A 41 13.84 -4.33 13.36
C LYS A 41 13.61 -5.71 13.99
N SER A 42 12.84 -5.79 15.07
CA SER A 42 12.50 -7.06 15.73
C SER A 42 11.51 -7.91 14.93
N CYS A 43 10.71 -7.29 14.06
CA CYS A 43 9.67 -7.96 13.28
C CYS A 43 9.84 -7.85 11.76
N ILE A 44 10.59 -6.86 11.26
CA ILE A 44 10.91 -6.70 9.84
C ILE A 44 12.40 -6.89 9.54
N ARG A 45 12.70 -7.23 8.29
CA ARG A 45 14.04 -7.36 7.72
C ARG A 45 14.06 -6.91 6.26
N ARG A 46 15.27 -6.68 5.75
CA ARG A 46 15.49 -6.43 4.32
C ARG A 46 15.52 -7.76 3.54
N ALA A 47 15.39 -7.70 2.22
CA ALA A 47 15.40 -8.89 1.38
C ALA A 47 16.76 -9.62 1.40
N GLU A 48 17.85 -8.84 1.46
CA GLU A 48 19.24 -9.31 1.52
C GLU A 48 19.63 -9.93 2.87
N ASP A 49 18.87 -9.67 3.93
CA ASP A 49 19.13 -10.25 5.24
C ASP A 49 18.88 -11.77 5.23
N ARG A 50 19.59 -12.50 6.10
CA ARG A 50 19.37 -13.94 6.27
C ARG A 50 17.92 -14.20 6.74
N PRO A 51 17.20 -15.16 6.14
CA PRO A 51 15.87 -15.54 6.61
C PRO A 51 15.90 -16.02 8.08
N ASP A 52 15.12 -15.35 8.93
CA ASP A 52 15.01 -15.61 10.38
C ASP A 52 13.55 -15.53 10.89
N GLY A 53 12.58 -15.57 9.97
CA GLY A 53 11.16 -15.50 10.26
C GLY A 53 10.59 -14.09 10.47
N ARG A 54 11.40 -13.03 10.36
CA ARG A 54 10.90 -11.65 10.25
C ARG A 54 10.30 -11.38 8.86
N LEU A 55 9.36 -10.45 8.82
CA LEU A 55 8.70 -9.98 7.60
C LEU A 55 9.70 -9.26 6.71
N ILE A 56 9.66 -9.56 5.42
CA ILE A 56 10.45 -8.87 4.40
C ILE A 56 9.70 -7.61 3.99
N VAL A 57 10.35 -6.47 4.15
CA VAL A 57 9.94 -5.22 3.51
C VAL A 57 11.02 -4.90 2.47
N ALA A 58 10.66 -4.77 1.20
CA ALA A 58 11.61 -4.50 0.12
C ALA A 58 10.84 -4.14 -1.17
N ASP A 59 11.59 -3.82 -2.23
CA ASP A 59 11.03 -3.80 -3.59
C ASP A 59 10.29 -5.12 -3.87
N SER A 60 9.05 -5.00 -4.36
CA SER A 60 8.17 -6.15 -4.61
C SER A 60 8.79 -7.18 -5.54
N LYS A 61 9.69 -6.79 -6.45
CA LYS A 61 10.46 -7.70 -7.33
C LYS A 61 11.41 -8.58 -6.53
N CYS A 62 12.06 -8.03 -5.50
CA CYS A 62 12.94 -8.79 -4.61
C CYS A 62 12.14 -9.81 -3.78
N VAL A 63 10.94 -9.44 -3.33
CA VAL A 63 10.07 -10.34 -2.55
C VAL A 63 9.45 -11.43 -3.43
N HIS A 64 8.99 -11.06 -4.63
CA HIS A 64 8.36 -11.96 -5.59
C HIS A 64 9.35 -12.92 -6.26
N ALA A 65 10.61 -12.53 -6.44
CA ALA A 65 11.65 -13.39 -7.01
C ALA A 65 12.03 -14.59 -6.13
N SER A 66 11.43 -14.74 -4.95
CA SER A 66 11.60 -15.93 -4.11
C SER A 66 10.93 -17.16 -4.75
N ALA A 67 11.39 -18.36 -4.37
CA ALA A 67 10.86 -19.63 -4.88
C ALA A 67 9.36 -19.88 -4.58
N GLN A 68 8.70 -19.00 -3.81
CA GLN A 68 7.30 -19.09 -3.42
C GLN A 68 6.36 -18.19 -4.24
N GLY A 69 6.87 -17.44 -5.22
CA GLY A 69 6.08 -16.59 -6.11
C GLY A 69 5.13 -15.64 -5.35
N PRO A 70 3.84 -15.52 -5.74
CA PRO A 70 2.89 -14.62 -5.09
C PRO A 70 2.60 -14.97 -3.62
N GLY A 71 2.80 -16.23 -3.20
CA GLY A 71 2.62 -16.63 -1.80
C GLY A 71 3.54 -15.87 -0.85
N SER A 72 4.76 -15.52 -1.29
CA SER A 72 5.68 -14.68 -0.50
C SER A 72 5.17 -13.24 -0.36
N LEU A 73 4.48 -12.69 -1.36
CA LEU A 73 3.88 -11.36 -1.24
C LEU A 73 2.76 -11.38 -0.20
N GLU A 74 1.86 -12.36 -0.29
CA GLU A 74 0.74 -12.50 0.67
C GLU A 74 1.25 -12.73 2.10
N ALA A 75 2.25 -13.60 2.29
CA ALA A 75 2.82 -13.89 3.60
C ALA A 75 3.39 -12.64 4.30
N ASN A 76 3.91 -11.68 3.52
CA ASN A 76 4.47 -10.44 4.07
C ASN A 76 3.45 -9.31 4.19
N VAL A 77 2.44 -9.24 3.32
CA VAL A 77 1.42 -8.18 3.33
C VAL A 77 0.30 -8.45 4.34
N LEU A 78 -0.18 -9.71 4.47
CA LEU A 78 -1.31 -10.04 5.32
C LEU A 78 -1.12 -9.66 6.80
N PRO A 79 0.06 -9.83 7.41
CA PRO A 79 0.32 -9.37 8.77
C PRO A 79 0.18 -7.85 8.94
N PHE A 80 0.52 -7.05 7.93
CA PHE A 80 0.31 -5.60 7.99
C PHE A 80 -1.17 -5.25 7.84
N LEU A 81 -1.88 -5.91 6.92
CA LEU A 81 -3.32 -5.68 6.74
C LEU A 81 -4.14 -6.01 7.99
N SER A 82 -3.70 -6.96 8.83
CA SER A 82 -4.35 -7.23 10.11
C SER A 82 -4.15 -6.14 11.16
N GLN A 83 -3.20 -5.23 10.97
CA GLN A 83 -2.95 -4.08 11.86
C GLN A 83 -3.62 -2.78 11.36
N ASP A 84 -4.27 -2.81 10.19
CA ASP A 84 -4.90 -1.63 9.62
C ASP A 84 -6.00 -1.07 10.55
N CYS A 85 -6.14 0.24 10.67
CA CYS A 85 -7.14 0.85 11.56
C CYS A 85 -8.59 0.57 11.13
N SER A 86 -8.82 0.18 9.86
CA SER A 86 -10.09 -0.36 9.38
C SER A 86 -10.32 -1.83 9.76
N ALA A 87 -9.32 -2.51 10.33
CA ALA A 87 -9.32 -3.94 10.67
C ALA A 87 -10.20 -4.31 11.88
N LYS A 88 -11.17 -3.48 12.28
CA LYS A 88 -12.29 -3.90 13.16
C LYS A 88 -13.01 -5.16 12.63
N LEU A 89 -12.78 -5.52 11.36
CA LEU A 89 -13.35 -6.65 10.64
C LEU A 89 -12.37 -7.85 10.46
N GLY A 90 -11.22 -7.88 11.13
CA GLY A 90 -10.23 -8.97 11.02
C GLY A 90 -9.49 -9.01 9.67
N ARG A 91 -8.92 -10.15 9.27
CA ARG A 91 -8.26 -10.33 7.97
C ARG A 91 -9.30 -10.32 6.83
N PRO A 92 -9.01 -9.70 5.66
CA PRO A 92 -9.89 -9.84 4.51
C PRO A 92 -10.03 -11.31 4.11
N ALA A 93 -11.28 -11.76 3.89
CA ALA A 93 -11.59 -13.15 3.54
C ALA A 93 -11.61 -13.40 2.03
N SER A 94 -11.91 -12.37 1.24
CA SER A 94 -11.96 -12.43 -0.21
C SER A 94 -11.40 -11.16 -0.85
N LEU A 95 -11.16 -11.22 -2.17
CA LEU A 95 -10.70 -10.07 -2.93
C LEU A 95 -11.72 -8.92 -2.91
N ALA A 96 -13.02 -9.22 -2.91
CA ALA A 96 -14.06 -8.20 -2.74
C ALA A 96 -14.04 -7.51 -1.37
N ASP A 97 -13.72 -8.26 -0.32
CA ASP A 97 -13.57 -7.74 1.03
C ASP A 97 -12.32 -6.85 1.13
N LEU A 98 -11.17 -7.33 0.62
CA LEU A 98 -9.94 -6.53 0.49
C LEU A 98 -10.19 -5.23 -0.29
N TRP A 99 -10.89 -5.31 -1.41
CA TRP A 99 -11.22 -4.16 -2.25
C TRP A 99 -12.06 -3.14 -1.49
N SER A 100 -13.13 -3.58 -0.83
CA SER A 100 -14.06 -2.68 -0.13
C SER A 100 -13.40 -1.95 1.05
N ARG A 101 -12.36 -2.54 1.64
CA ARG A 101 -11.62 -1.96 2.77
C ARG A 101 -10.55 -0.95 2.34
N HIS A 102 -9.84 -1.23 1.25
CA HIS A 102 -8.62 -0.48 0.90
C HIS A 102 -8.70 0.28 -0.41
N CYS A 103 -9.53 -0.13 -1.37
CA CYS A 103 -9.57 0.50 -2.69
C CYS A 103 -10.54 1.70 -2.73
N ILE A 104 -10.01 2.86 -3.11
CA ILE A 104 -10.79 4.08 -3.42
C ILE A 104 -11.55 3.92 -4.74
N THR A 105 -11.06 3.06 -5.63
CA THR A 105 -11.68 2.83 -6.94
C THR A 105 -13.01 2.10 -6.77
N PRO A 106 -14.11 2.59 -7.38
CA PRO A 106 -15.41 1.97 -7.26
C PRO A 106 -15.37 0.49 -7.66
N ARG A 107 -15.98 -0.37 -6.83
CA ARG A 107 -16.11 -1.80 -7.13
C ARG A 107 -16.84 -2.06 -8.46
N ALA A 108 -17.75 -1.17 -8.86
CA ALA A 108 -18.46 -1.26 -10.12
C ALA A 108 -17.54 -1.15 -11.34
N ASP A 109 -16.41 -0.44 -11.24
CA ASP A 109 -15.44 -0.34 -12.34
C ASP A 109 -14.68 -1.66 -12.48
N TRP A 110 -14.30 -2.27 -11.36
CA TRP A 110 -13.71 -3.61 -11.35
C TRP A 110 -14.64 -4.67 -11.93
N GLN A 111 -15.91 -4.66 -11.53
CA GLN A 111 -16.90 -5.64 -11.99
C GLN A 111 -17.17 -5.62 -13.50
N ARG A 112 -16.74 -4.57 -14.21
CA ARG A 112 -16.83 -4.49 -15.68
C ARG A 112 -15.69 -5.23 -16.38
N GLU A 113 -14.62 -5.54 -15.66
CA GLU A 113 -13.49 -6.27 -16.21
C GLU A 113 -13.81 -7.76 -16.33
N PRO A 114 -13.47 -8.41 -17.46
CA PRO A 114 -13.81 -9.82 -17.70
C PRO A 114 -13.07 -10.80 -16.77
N TRP A 115 -12.00 -10.33 -16.12
CA TRP A 115 -11.17 -11.06 -15.17
C TRP A 115 -11.54 -10.73 -13.71
N SER A 116 -12.67 -10.07 -13.47
CA SER A 116 -13.13 -9.75 -12.11
C SER A 116 -13.54 -11.01 -11.34
N GLU A 117 -12.77 -11.34 -10.30
CA GLU A 117 -13.02 -12.48 -9.41
C GLU A 117 -13.32 -12.03 -7.96
N PRO A 118 -14.54 -11.54 -7.65
CA PRO A 118 -14.89 -11.03 -6.33
C PRO A 118 -14.78 -12.07 -5.21
N ASP A 119 -15.03 -13.34 -5.55
CA ASP A 119 -15.09 -14.45 -4.60
C ASP A 119 -13.75 -15.17 -4.44
N LEU A 120 -12.68 -14.69 -5.10
CA LEU A 120 -11.32 -15.20 -4.88
C LEU A 120 -10.98 -15.07 -3.39
N GLN A 121 -10.70 -16.20 -2.75
CA GLN A 121 -10.40 -16.27 -1.33
C GLN A 121 -9.01 -15.71 -1.05
N ILE A 122 -8.84 -15.06 0.10
CA ILE A 122 -7.57 -14.50 0.55
C ILE A 122 -7.11 -15.21 1.84
N PRO A 123 -5.88 -15.77 1.89
CA PRO A 123 -4.86 -15.80 0.84
C PRO A 123 -5.25 -16.66 -0.37
N ALA A 124 -4.83 -16.25 -1.56
CA ALA A 124 -5.02 -16.97 -2.80
C ALA A 124 -3.86 -17.92 -3.13
N ALA A 125 -2.65 -17.63 -2.67
CA ALA A 125 -1.43 -18.37 -2.99
C ALA A 125 -0.65 -18.88 -1.76
N HIS A 126 -0.79 -18.22 -0.60
CA HIS A 126 -0.10 -18.60 0.64
C HIS A 126 -0.86 -19.66 1.44
N SER A 127 -0.14 -20.68 1.91
CA SER A 127 -0.73 -21.87 2.55
C SER A 127 -0.41 -22.04 4.04
N ASP A 128 0.20 -21.06 4.73
CA ASP A 128 0.50 -21.12 6.18
C ASP A 128 -0.24 -20.01 6.98
N PRO A 129 -1.52 -20.22 7.33
CA PRO A 129 -2.29 -19.27 8.13
C PRO A 129 -1.71 -19.03 9.53
N GLU A 130 -1.14 -20.05 10.16
CA GLU A 130 -0.57 -19.92 11.50
C GLU A 130 0.69 -19.04 11.49
N GLY A 131 1.53 -19.18 10.47
CA GLY A 131 2.69 -18.32 10.25
C GLY A 131 2.31 -16.86 10.10
N VAL A 132 1.24 -16.58 9.34
CA VAL A 132 0.69 -15.22 9.19
C VAL A 132 0.22 -14.69 10.56
N THR A 133 -0.51 -15.48 11.34
CA THR A 133 -0.95 -15.09 12.68
C THR A 133 0.22 -14.81 13.62
N ARG A 134 1.25 -15.67 13.64
CA ARG A 134 2.45 -15.46 14.44
C ARG A 134 3.19 -14.18 14.04
N ALA A 135 3.31 -13.92 12.73
CA ALA A 135 3.94 -12.72 12.23
C ALA A 135 3.12 -11.45 12.55
N ALA A 136 1.79 -11.52 12.47
CA ALA A 136 0.89 -10.44 12.85
C ALA A 136 1.01 -10.08 14.33
N LEU A 137 1.07 -11.07 15.22
CA LEU A 137 1.28 -10.85 16.66
C LEU A 137 2.65 -10.21 16.93
N ARG A 138 3.72 -10.72 16.30
CA ARG A 138 5.07 -10.12 16.44
C ARG A 138 5.10 -8.67 15.93
N LEU A 139 4.41 -8.40 14.82
CA LEU A 139 4.27 -7.05 14.28
C LEU A 139 3.50 -6.15 15.25
N GLN A 140 2.38 -6.62 15.80
CA GLN A 140 1.59 -5.89 16.80
C GLN A 140 2.43 -5.51 18.03
N GLU A 141 3.20 -6.45 18.57
CA GLU A 141 4.11 -6.22 19.70
C GLU A 141 5.18 -5.18 19.36
N ALA A 142 5.78 -5.28 18.16
CA ALA A 142 6.80 -4.32 17.70
C ALA A 142 6.22 -2.92 17.50
N LEU A 143 5.01 -2.80 16.92
CA LEU A 143 4.30 -1.53 16.76
C LEU A 143 3.99 -0.90 18.12
N ALA A 144 3.48 -1.68 19.07
CA ALA A 144 3.20 -1.22 20.42
C ALA A 144 4.46 -0.74 21.14
N ALA A 145 5.56 -1.51 21.06
CA ALA A 145 6.86 -1.13 21.63
C ALA A 145 7.42 0.15 20.98
N ALA A 146 7.22 0.30 19.67
CA ALA A 146 7.60 1.50 18.92
C ALA A 146 6.60 2.66 19.05
N ARG A 147 5.48 2.47 19.78
CA ARG A 147 4.38 3.43 19.93
C ARG A 147 3.79 3.88 18.59
N VAL A 148 3.75 2.99 17.59
CA VAL A 148 3.01 3.22 16.35
C VAL A 148 1.54 2.88 16.62
N GLU A 149 0.69 3.91 16.60
CA GLU A 149 -0.70 3.80 17.07
C GLU A 149 -1.64 3.26 15.99
N GLU A 150 -1.37 3.61 14.73
CA GLU A 150 -2.27 3.32 13.61
C GLU A 150 -1.47 3.01 12.34
N ILE A 151 -1.99 2.09 11.54
CA ILE A 151 -1.56 1.81 10.18
C ILE A 151 -2.78 1.93 9.27
N SER A 152 -2.64 2.53 8.09
CA SER A 152 -3.72 2.66 7.12
C SER A 152 -3.20 2.46 5.70
N PHE A 153 -3.89 1.64 4.92
CA PHE A 153 -3.61 1.40 3.50
C PHE A 153 -4.75 1.90 2.62
N ARG A 154 -4.42 2.63 1.56
CA ARG A 154 -5.38 3.04 0.53
C ARG A 154 -4.82 2.79 -0.86
N CYS A 155 -5.65 2.25 -1.75
CA CYS A 155 -5.27 1.88 -3.10
C CYS A 155 -6.13 2.61 -4.12
N VAL A 156 -5.50 3.08 -5.19
CA VAL A 156 -6.17 3.47 -6.42
C VAL A 156 -5.82 2.44 -7.49
N VAL A 157 -6.83 1.96 -8.19
CA VAL A 157 -6.71 1.01 -9.29
C VAL A 157 -7.25 1.70 -10.53
N VAL A 158 -6.43 1.83 -11.56
CA VAL A 158 -6.81 2.42 -12.84
C VAL A 158 -6.89 1.29 -13.86
N PHE A 159 -8.12 0.98 -14.26
CA PHE A 159 -8.41 -0.04 -15.26
C PHE A 159 -8.13 0.44 -16.70
N PRO A 160 -7.98 -0.48 -17.68
CA PRO A 160 -7.63 -0.12 -19.06
C PRO A 160 -8.53 0.96 -19.68
N LEU A 161 -9.84 0.95 -19.40
CA LEU A 161 -10.76 1.97 -19.93
C LEU A 161 -10.40 3.38 -19.43
N GLU A 162 -10.22 3.55 -18.12
CA GLU A 162 -9.82 4.84 -17.53
C GLU A 162 -8.40 5.23 -17.96
N PHE A 163 -7.47 4.26 -17.98
CA PHE A 163 -6.10 4.45 -18.42
C PHE A 163 -6.05 5.03 -19.83
N ASN A 164 -6.73 4.38 -20.78
CA ASN A 164 -6.76 4.78 -22.18
C ASN A 164 -7.46 6.14 -22.37
N ARG A 165 -8.51 6.42 -21.60
CA ARG A 165 -9.17 7.73 -21.61
C ARG A 165 -8.21 8.84 -21.18
N LEU A 166 -7.50 8.67 -20.07
CA LEU A 166 -6.52 9.64 -19.58
C LEU A 166 -5.37 9.83 -20.56
N LEU A 167 -4.88 8.73 -21.16
CA LEU A 167 -3.83 8.78 -22.17
C LEU A 167 -4.29 9.55 -23.42
N ALA A 168 -5.49 9.30 -23.92
CA ALA A 168 -6.04 10.01 -25.08
C ALA A 168 -6.27 11.50 -24.79
N GLN A 169 -6.69 11.85 -23.57
CA GLN A 169 -6.97 13.23 -23.18
C GLN A 169 -5.70 14.07 -22.99
N HIS A 170 -4.64 13.49 -22.43
CA HIS A 170 -3.44 14.23 -22.02
C HIS A 170 -2.18 13.89 -22.81
N GLY A 171 -2.25 12.92 -23.73
CA GLY A 171 -1.14 12.52 -24.59
C GLY A 171 0.04 11.84 -23.88
N SER A 172 -0.09 11.50 -22.59
CA SER A 172 1.02 10.93 -21.81
C SER A 172 0.55 9.97 -20.73
N LYS A 173 1.28 8.86 -20.55
CA LYS A 173 1.09 7.93 -19.43
C LYS A 173 1.35 8.58 -18.07
N ALA A 174 2.09 9.70 -18.01
CA ALA A 174 2.30 10.44 -16.77
C ALA A 174 0.98 10.98 -16.17
N ALA A 175 -0.01 11.25 -17.03
CA ALA A 175 -1.34 11.68 -16.59
C ALA A 175 -2.05 10.59 -15.74
N VAL A 176 -1.80 9.31 -16.02
CA VAL A 176 -2.36 8.20 -15.24
C VAL A 176 -1.78 8.19 -13.82
N THR A 177 -0.45 8.27 -13.69
CA THR A 177 0.20 8.34 -12.36
C THR A 177 -0.24 9.56 -11.59
N GLN A 178 -0.40 10.71 -12.26
CA GLN A 178 -0.87 11.95 -11.64
C GLN A 178 -2.31 11.82 -11.13
N ALA A 179 -3.23 11.33 -11.96
CA ALA A 179 -4.63 11.16 -11.57
C ALA A 179 -4.77 10.21 -10.38
N ALA A 180 -4.04 9.09 -10.37
CA ALA A 180 -4.04 8.16 -9.24
C ALA A 180 -3.44 8.78 -7.97
N PHE A 181 -2.32 9.50 -8.11
CA PHE A 181 -1.65 10.18 -7.01
C PHE A 181 -2.54 11.23 -6.34
N LEU A 182 -3.19 12.09 -7.12
CA LEU A 182 -4.13 13.09 -6.60
C LEU A 182 -5.31 12.43 -5.85
N ARG A 183 -5.83 11.32 -6.36
CA ARG A 183 -6.88 10.53 -5.69
C ARG A 183 -6.39 9.94 -4.34
N LEU A 184 -5.14 9.49 -4.25
CA LEU A 184 -4.56 9.04 -2.98
C LEU A 184 -4.35 10.20 -2.01
N LEU A 185 -3.84 11.35 -2.48
CA LEU A 185 -3.63 12.53 -1.63
C LEU A 185 -4.96 13.04 -1.03
N ALA A 186 -6.03 13.07 -1.83
CA ALA A 186 -7.37 13.40 -1.34
C ALA A 186 -7.92 12.41 -0.29
N ASN A 187 -7.29 11.23 -0.14
CA ASN A 187 -7.64 10.18 0.82
C ASN A 187 -6.54 9.94 1.86
N LEU A 188 -5.64 10.90 2.04
CA LEU A 188 -4.69 10.88 3.15
C LEU A 188 -5.45 10.76 4.49
N PRO A 189 -4.87 10.08 5.50
CA PRO A 189 -5.45 10.09 6.84
C PRO A 189 -5.67 11.54 7.29
N LYS A 190 -6.86 11.83 7.85
CA LYS A 190 -7.18 13.19 8.30
C LYS A 190 -6.14 13.64 9.31
N SER A 191 -5.47 14.74 9.01
CA SER A 191 -4.58 15.42 9.94
C SER A 191 -5.37 16.48 10.72
N ASP A 192 -5.47 16.31 12.04
CA ASP A 192 -5.75 17.43 12.94
C ASP A 192 -4.41 18.08 13.38
N GLU A 193 -4.47 19.14 14.19
CA GLU A 193 -3.27 19.84 14.71
C GLU A 193 -2.28 18.89 15.42
N THR A 194 -2.73 17.70 15.85
CA THR A 194 -1.90 16.70 16.53
C THR A 194 -1.46 15.52 15.64
N ALA A 195 -1.93 15.47 14.39
CA ALA A 195 -1.75 14.37 13.44
C ALA A 195 -1.33 14.85 12.04
N ALA A 196 -0.51 15.91 11.94
CA ALA A 196 0.05 16.36 10.67
C ALA A 196 0.83 15.25 9.94
N ILE A 197 0.85 15.29 8.61
CA ILE A 197 1.78 14.47 7.82
C ILE A 197 3.16 15.08 7.96
N SER A 198 4.05 14.38 8.66
CA SER A 198 5.43 14.87 8.86
C SER A 198 6.39 14.41 7.77
N ARG A 199 6.07 13.30 7.10
CA ARG A 199 6.89 12.73 6.04
C ARG A 199 6.02 12.07 4.99
N LEU A 200 6.26 12.42 3.73
CA LEU A 200 5.69 11.77 2.56
C LEU A 200 6.85 11.30 1.67
N ALA A 201 7.01 9.98 1.54
CA ALA A 201 7.95 9.35 0.63
C ALA A 201 7.17 8.76 -0.56
N VAL A 202 7.59 9.08 -1.77
CA VAL A 202 6.91 8.65 -3.00
C VAL A 202 7.97 8.14 -3.96
N ASP A 203 7.76 6.99 -4.58
CA ASP A 203 8.63 6.59 -5.69
C ASP A 203 8.51 7.57 -6.86
N LYS A 204 9.58 7.71 -7.63
CA LYS A 204 9.63 8.72 -8.68
C LYS A 204 8.73 8.32 -9.84
N HIS A 205 7.67 9.09 -10.08
CA HIS A 205 6.72 8.89 -11.18
C HIS A 205 7.36 9.25 -12.53
N GLY A 206 8.06 8.29 -13.12
CA GLY A 206 8.76 8.45 -14.39
C GLY A 206 9.81 9.58 -14.34
N GLY A 207 9.72 10.53 -15.29
CA GLY A 207 10.66 11.65 -15.39
C GLY A 207 10.41 12.80 -14.42
N ARG A 208 9.42 12.72 -13.52
CA ARG A 208 9.01 13.86 -12.68
C ARG A 208 10.06 14.20 -11.61
N HIS A 209 10.47 15.46 -11.56
CA HIS A 209 11.37 15.99 -10.55
C HIS A 209 10.69 16.95 -9.57
N TYR A 210 9.57 17.55 -9.98
CA TYR A 210 8.86 18.56 -9.20
C TYR A 210 7.43 18.10 -8.93
N TYR A 211 7.08 18.08 -7.65
CA TYR A 211 5.77 17.65 -7.15
C TYR A 211 4.98 18.80 -6.50
N TYR A 212 5.59 19.98 -6.38
CA TYR A 212 5.02 21.12 -5.65
C TYR A 212 3.60 21.50 -6.11
N GLU A 213 3.41 21.70 -7.42
CA GLU A 213 2.11 22.08 -7.99
C GLU A 213 1.03 21.02 -7.71
N LEU A 214 1.37 19.73 -7.84
CA LEU A 214 0.46 18.63 -7.55
C LEU A 214 0.06 18.58 -6.08
N LEU A 215 1.03 18.81 -5.19
CA LEU A 215 0.77 18.84 -3.75
C LEU A 215 -0.09 20.05 -3.37
N GLN A 216 0.13 21.22 -4.00
CA GLN A 216 -0.72 22.39 -3.80
C GLN A 216 -2.16 22.12 -4.25
N GLU A 217 -2.35 21.60 -5.45
CA GLU A 217 -3.68 21.25 -5.99
C GLU A 217 -4.42 20.27 -5.08
N ALA A 218 -3.73 19.27 -4.53
CA ALA A 218 -4.34 18.23 -3.71
C ALA A 218 -4.60 18.64 -2.25
N LEU A 219 -3.72 19.47 -1.65
CA LEU A 219 -3.77 19.79 -0.23
C LEU A 219 -4.41 21.17 0.07
N HIS A 220 -4.56 22.01 -0.95
CA HIS A 220 -5.22 23.32 -0.89
C HIS A 220 -6.18 23.51 -2.07
N PRO A 221 -7.27 22.72 -2.15
CA PRO A 221 -8.25 22.81 -3.24
C PRO A 221 -9.04 24.11 -3.25
#